data_AF-A0A842V0H5-F1
#
_entry.id   AF-A0A842V0H5-F1
#
_cell.length_a   1.000
_cell.length_b   1.000
_cell.length_c   1.000
_cell.angle_alpha   90.00
_cell.angle_beta   90.00
_cell.angle_gamma   90.00
#
_symmetry.space_group_name_H-M   'P 1'
#
loop_
_entity.id
_entity.type
_entity.pdbx_description
1 polymer ?
#
loop_
_entity_poly.entity_id
_entity_poly.type
_entity_poly.pdbx_seq_one_letter_code
_entity_poly.pdbx_strand_id
1 'polypeptide(L)'
;MSYDSLKKKLAAHAERKGFKLNPNEKMLKVLIDKLINNNEVKGDLYCPCRVELSDDFICPCKEHVRDVREKGHCHCFLFVK
;
A
#
# COMPACT_ATOMS: atom_id res chain seq x y z
N MET A 1 -10.49 6.54 8.93
CA MET A 1 -10.48 6.83 7.48
C MET A 1 -11.32 5.79 6.76
N SER A 2 -12.06 6.11 5.70
CA SER A 2 -12.89 5.08 5.01
C SER A 2 -12.11 4.30 3.96
N TYR A 3 -12.53 3.05 3.70
CA TYR A 3 -12.00 2.18 2.66
C TYR A 3 -11.91 2.88 1.30
N ASP A 4 -13.03 3.44 0.82
CA ASP A 4 -13.11 4.05 -0.51
C ASP A 4 -12.19 5.28 -0.63
N SER A 5 -12.10 6.07 0.44
CA SER A 5 -11.22 7.25 0.45
C SER A 5 -9.75 6.86 0.35
N LEU A 6 -9.32 5.81 1.06
CA LEU A 6 -7.95 5.31 0.99
C LEU A 6 -7.67 4.60 -0.33
N LYS A 7 -8.60 3.75 -0.81
CA LYS A 7 -8.51 3.09 -2.12
C LYS A 7 -8.30 4.12 -3.23
N LYS A 8 -9.09 5.21 -3.23
CA LYS A 8 -8.96 6.30 -4.21
C LYS A 8 -7.60 7.01 -4.12
N LYS A 9 -7.12 7.31 -2.91
CA LYS A 9 -5.79 7.94 -2.71
C LYS A 9 -4.65 7.05 -3.22
N LEU A 10 -4.68 5.76 -2.89
CA LEU A 10 -3.68 4.78 -3.32
C LEU A 10 -3.75 4.54 -4.83
N ALA A 11 -4.95 4.49 -5.42
CA ALA A 11 -5.14 4.36 -6.87
C ALA A 11 -4.53 5.56 -7.62
N ALA A 12 -4.82 6.79 -7.17
CA ALA A 12 -4.25 8.00 -7.76
C ALA A 12 -2.71 8.03 -7.63
N HIS A 13 -2.15 7.51 -6.54
CA HIS A 13 -0.70 7.35 -6.40
C HIS A 13 -0.14 6.32 -7.38
N ALA A 14 -0.78 5.16 -7.50
CA ALA A 14 -0.39 4.12 -8.45
C ALA A 14 -0.37 4.67 -9.87
N GLU A 15 -1.43 5.37 -10.28
CA GLU A 15 -1.56 5.98 -11.62
C GLU A 15 -0.43 6.98 -11.91
N ARG A 16 -0.13 7.90 -10.98
CA ARG A 16 0.99 8.85 -11.12
C ARG A 16 2.36 8.18 -11.27
N LYS A 17 2.51 6.94 -10.81
CA LYS A 17 3.75 6.16 -10.92
C LYS A 17 3.74 5.17 -12.09
N GLY A 18 2.63 5.06 -12.83
CA GLY A 18 2.45 4.07 -13.91
C GLY A 18 2.20 2.66 -13.40
N PHE A 19 1.62 2.51 -12.21
CA PHE A 19 1.26 1.26 -11.55
C PHE A 19 -0.27 1.12 -11.43
N LYS A 20 -0.71 -0.04 -10.97
CA LYS A 20 -2.10 -0.33 -10.62
C LYS A 20 -2.19 -0.86 -9.18
N LEU A 21 -3.37 -0.79 -8.60
CA LEU A 21 -3.68 -1.57 -7.40
C LEU A 21 -3.82 -3.05 -7.76
N ASN A 22 -3.63 -3.92 -6.78
CA ASN A 22 -3.85 -5.36 -6.95
C ASN A 22 -5.25 -5.64 -7.54
N PRO A 23 -5.38 -6.38 -8.65
CA PRO A 23 -6.68 -6.70 -9.25
C PRO A 23 -7.49 -7.71 -8.43
N ASN A 24 -6.87 -8.43 -7.49
CA ASN A 24 -7.57 -9.30 -6.58
C ASN A 24 -8.25 -8.46 -5.48
N GLU A 25 -9.54 -8.17 -5.67
CA GLU A 25 -10.34 -7.33 -4.76
C GLU A 25 -10.35 -7.84 -3.31
N LYS A 26 -10.29 -9.16 -3.08
CA LYS A 26 -10.22 -9.71 -1.71
C LYS A 26 -8.89 -9.33 -1.04
N MET A 27 -7.78 -9.48 -1.76
CA MET A 27 -6.45 -9.13 -1.26
C MET A 27 -6.32 -7.62 -1.08
N LEU A 28 -6.79 -6.84 -2.06
CA LEU A 28 -6.82 -5.40 -2.00
C LEU A 28 -7.60 -4.91 -0.77
N LYS A 29 -8.77 -5.51 -0.52
CA LYS A 29 -9.59 -5.19 0.64
C LYS A 29 -8.82 -5.40 1.95
N VAL A 30 -8.24 -6.59 2.12
CA VAL A 30 -7.47 -6.94 3.32
C VAL A 30 -6.28 -6.00 3.54
N LEU A 31 -5.56 -5.63 2.48
CA LEU A 31 -4.40 -4.73 2.60
C LEU A 31 -4.81 -3.32 3.02
N ILE A 32 -5.87 -2.76 2.41
CA ILE A 32 -6.37 -1.43 2.76
C ILE A 32 -6.94 -1.42 4.19
N ASP A 33 -7.70 -2.43 4.58
CA ASP A 33 -8.23 -2.54 5.95
C ASP A 33 -7.10 -2.61 6.98
N LYS A 34 -6.03 -3.37 6.70
CA LYS A 34 -4.85 -3.43 7.57
C LYS A 34 -4.12 -2.10 7.66
N LEU A 35 -4.04 -1.34 6.56
CA LEU A 35 -3.46 0.01 6.56
C LEU A 35 -4.30 0.95 7.44
N ILE A 36 -5.62 0.93 7.30
CA ILE A 36 -6.53 1.73 8.13
C ILE A 36 -6.36 1.38 9.62
N ASN A 37 -6.36 0.09 9.95
CA ASN A 37 -6.12 -0.35 11.32
C ASN A 37 -4.74 0.08 11.84
N ASN A 38 -3.68 -0.01 11.02
CA ASN A 38 -2.35 0.47 11.41
C ASN A 38 -2.37 1.98 11.68
N ASN A 39 -3.07 2.77 10.87
CA ASN A 39 -3.23 4.20 11.12
C ASN A 39 -3.93 4.47 12.44
N GLU A 40 -4.96 3.70 12.78
CA GLU A 40 -5.72 3.84 14.02
C GLU A 40 -4.91 3.43 15.26
N VAL A 41 -4.12 2.35 15.17
CA VAL A 41 -3.41 1.79 16.34
C VAL A 41 -1.97 2.29 16.49
N LYS A 42 -1.30 2.70 15.39
CA LYS A 42 0.11 3.10 15.35
C LYS A 42 0.31 4.54 14.89
N GLY A 43 -0.75 5.25 14.51
CA GLY A 43 -0.73 6.66 14.12
C GLY A 43 -0.42 6.95 12.65
N ASP A 44 -0.03 5.95 11.85
CA ASP A 44 0.20 6.12 10.40
C ASP A 44 -0.03 4.82 9.62
N LEU A 45 -0.05 4.90 8.29
CA LEU A 45 -0.27 3.83 7.33
C LEU A 45 0.93 2.88 7.19
N TYR A 46 1.56 2.48 8.30
CA TYR A 46 2.68 1.53 8.30
C TYR A 46 2.37 0.27 7.48
N CYS A 47 3.31 -0.21 6.66
CA CYS A 47 3.10 -1.38 5.81
C CYS A 47 2.70 -2.57 6.67
N PRO A 48 1.59 -3.27 6.34
CA PRO A 48 1.22 -4.51 7.04
C PRO A 48 2.20 -5.67 6.79
N CYS A 49 3.20 -5.45 5.93
CA CYS A 49 4.22 -6.40 5.51
C CYS A 49 5.58 -6.23 6.21
N ARG A 50 5.68 -5.28 7.14
CA ARG A 50 6.89 -4.95 7.88
C ARG A 50 6.61 -5.08 9.38
N VAL A 51 7.59 -5.61 10.10
CA VAL A 51 7.51 -5.80 11.56
C VAL A 51 7.93 -4.52 12.27
N GLU A 52 8.99 -3.90 11.80
CA GLU A 52 9.54 -2.65 12.34
C GLU A 52 8.64 -1.45 12.00
N LEU A 53 8.55 -0.51 12.94
CA LEU A 53 7.92 0.80 12.73
C LEU A 53 9.02 1.81 12.40
N SER A 54 9.01 2.28 11.16
CA SER A 54 9.95 3.28 10.64
C SER A 54 9.22 4.08 9.57
N ASP A 55 9.56 5.37 9.46
CA ASP A 55 8.99 6.28 8.45
C ASP A 55 9.19 5.75 7.02
N ASP A 56 10.30 5.03 6.78
CA ASP A 56 10.58 4.36 5.50
C ASP A 56 9.53 3.28 5.14
N PHE A 57 8.78 2.79 6.13
CA PHE A 57 7.74 1.75 5.99
C PHE A 57 6.31 2.29 6.01
N ILE A 58 6.09 3.60 6.11
CA ILE A 58 4.76 4.21 5.94
C ILE A 58 4.33 4.05 4.48
N CYS A 59 3.11 3.53 4.24
CA CYS A 59 2.61 3.26 2.90
C CYS A 59 2.17 4.54 2.18
N PRO A 60 2.60 4.79 0.93
CA PRO A 60 3.49 3.97 0.10
C PRO A 60 4.96 4.00 0.55
N CYS A 61 5.51 2.84 0.95
CA CYS A 61 6.84 2.76 1.57
C CYS A 61 7.97 3.08 0.58
N LYS A 62 9.12 3.53 1.06
CA LYS A 62 10.26 3.98 0.23
C LYS A 62 10.63 3.02 -0.91
N GLU A 63 10.56 1.72 -0.63
CA GLU A 63 10.98 0.66 -1.56
C GLU A 63 9.94 0.29 -2.62
N HIS A 64 8.67 0.69 -2.48
CA HIS A 64 7.60 0.17 -3.35
C HIS A 64 7.83 0.49 -4.84
N VAL A 65 8.38 1.66 -5.16
CA VAL A 65 8.63 2.06 -6.56
C VAL A 65 9.70 1.17 -7.18
N ARG A 66 10.80 0.93 -6.45
CA ARG A 66 11.89 0.06 -6.91
C ARG A 66 11.36 -1.36 -7.10
N ASP A 67 10.67 -1.90 -6.10
CA ASP A 67 10.11 -3.25 -6.16
C ASP A 67 9.14 -3.42 -7.33
N VAL A 68 8.20 -2.49 -7.55
CA VAL A 68 7.26 -2.60 -8.67
C VAL A 68 8.00 -2.52 -10.01
N ARG A 69 9.00 -1.65 -10.15
CA ARG A 69 9.78 -1.50 -11.40
C ARG A 69 10.60 -2.74 -11.72
N GLU A 70 11.26 -3.34 -10.73
CA GLU A 70 12.15 -4.48 -10.90
C GLU A 70 11.39 -5.81 -10.94
N LYS A 71 10.43 -6.01 -10.04
CA LYS A 71 9.74 -7.28 -9.80
C LYS A 71 8.32 -7.33 -10.36
N GLY A 72 7.78 -6.19 -10.79
CA GLY A 72 6.41 -6.07 -11.28
C GLY A 72 5.36 -5.88 -10.16
N HIS A 73 5.76 -5.93 -8.89
CA HIS A 73 4.89 -5.70 -7.75
C HIS A 73 5.68 -5.19 -6.54
N CYS A 74 5.02 -4.48 -5.62
CA CYS A 74 5.62 -4.20 -4.32
C CYS A 74 5.60 -5.46 -3.44
N HIS A 75 6.39 -5.51 -2.37
CA HIS A 75 6.51 -6.69 -1.51
C HIS A 75 5.16 -7.27 -1.03
N CYS A 76 4.18 -6.41 -0.68
CA CYS A 76 2.86 -6.85 -0.21
C CYS A 76 1.84 -7.05 -1.34
N PHE A 77 2.25 -6.89 -2.60
CA PHE A 77 1.41 -6.93 -3.79
C PHE A 77 0.29 -5.88 -3.85
N LEU A 78 0.32 -4.84 -3.01
CA LEU A 78 -0.67 -3.74 -3.08
C LEU A 78 -0.60 -3.01 -4.44
N PHE A 79 0.62 -2.72 -4.90
CA PHE A 79 0.91 -2.11 -6.19
C PHE A 79 1.52 -3.13 -7.14
N VAL A 80 1.06 -3.12 -8.40
CA VAL A 80 1.50 -4.02 -9.48
C VAL A 80 1.67 -3.23 -10.79
N LYS A 81 2.42 -3.77 -11.76
CA LYS A 81 2.44 -3.25 -13.15
C LYS A 81 1.12 -3.55 -13.88
#